data_AF-A0A3P7KXJ8-F1
#
_entry.id   AF-A0A3P7KXJ8-F1
#
_cell.length_a   1.000
_cell.length_b   1.000
_cell.length_c   1.000
_cell.angle_alpha   90.00
_cell.angle_beta   90.00
_cell.angle_gamma   90.00
#
_symmetry.space_group_name_H-M   'P 1'
#
loop_
_entity.id
_entity.type
_entity.pdbx_description
1 polymer ?
#
loop_
_entity_poly.entity_id
_entity_poly.type
_entity_poly.pdbx_seq_one_letter_code
_entity_poly.pdbx_strand_id
1 'polypeptide(L)'
;MSSFQVLLIFLAETSFFLNILCIATNWSENGSHKSFNISTTVYPTARRDDSIYDDYYGLKVADPYRWMEDPNAPETRRFVNELNAISGPFFAAAPARRRIRAKLNELFDYEKFSCPAKHGKFYYYSYNKGSQNQK
;
A
#
# COMPACT_ATOMS: atom_id res chain seq x y z
N MET A 1 23.55 53.56 -12.11
CA MET A 1 23.02 52.22 -12.41
C MET A 1 22.16 52.35 -13.66
N SER A 2 22.60 51.76 -14.76
CA SER A 2 22.01 51.97 -16.08
C SER A 2 20.60 51.36 -16.14
N SER A 3 19.68 51.95 -16.93
CA SER A 3 18.31 51.45 -17.13
C SER A 3 18.25 49.96 -17.51
N PHE A 4 19.35 49.40 -18.04
CA PHE A 4 19.49 47.98 -18.36
C PHE A 4 19.51 47.06 -17.13
N GLN A 5 20.08 47.49 -15.99
CA GLN A 5 20.11 46.67 -14.77
C GLN A 5 18.74 46.58 -14.08
N VAL A 6 17.90 47.62 -14.18
CA VAL A 6 16.56 47.62 -13.58
C VAL A 6 15.62 46.68 -14.36
N LEU A 7 15.74 46.65 -15.69
CA LEU A 7 14.92 45.78 -16.56
C LEU A 7 15.21 44.28 -16.33
N LEU A 8 16.47 43.92 -16.08
CA LEU A 8 16.90 42.55 -15.82
C LEU A 8 16.37 41.99 -14.49
N ILE A 9 16.21 42.84 -13.47
CA ILE A 9 15.64 42.45 -12.17
C ILE A 9 14.12 42.23 -12.29
N PHE A 10 13.42 43.11 -13.00
CA PHE A 10 11.97 42.95 -13.26
C PHE A 10 11.63 41.69 -14.07
N LEU A 11 12.48 41.28 -15.01
CA LEU A 11 12.25 40.06 -15.80
C LEU A 11 12.54 38.76 -15.00
N ALA A 12 13.46 38.80 -14.03
CA ALA A 12 13.75 37.63 -13.18
C ALA A 12 12.63 37.34 -12.18
N GLU A 13 11.98 38.37 -11.62
CA GLU A 13 10.87 38.19 -10.67
C GLU A 13 9.62 37.63 -11.35
N THR A 14 9.28 38.06 -12.57
CA THR A 14 8.10 37.55 -13.29
C THR A 14 8.18 36.05 -13.60
N SER A 15 9.37 35.51 -13.84
CA SER A 15 9.58 34.07 -14.07
C SER A 15 9.37 33.21 -12.81
N PHE A 16 9.67 33.76 -11.62
CA PHE A 16 9.46 33.07 -10.36
C PHE A 16 7.96 33.02 -9.98
N PHE A 17 7.23 34.11 -10.24
CA PHE A 17 5.78 34.16 -9.99
C PHE A 17 4.97 33.30 -10.97
N LEU A 18 5.39 33.17 -12.23
CA LEU A 18 4.76 32.26 -13.20
C LEU A 18 4.93 30.77 -12.81
N ASN A 19 6.08 30.38 -12.25
CA ASN A 19 6.29 29.00 -11.79
C ASN A 19 5.44 28.65 -10.56
N ILE A 20 5.29 29.58 -9.60
CA ILE A 20 4.43 29.39 -8.42
C ILE A 20 2.96 29.28 -8.84
N LEU A 21 2.51 30.06 -9.84
CA LEU A 21 1.16 29.97 -10.40
C LEU A 21 0.93 28.63 -11.15
N CYS A 22 1.93 28.08 -11.82
CA CYS A 22 1.85 26.75 -12.44
C CYS A 22 1.77 25.60 -11.42
N ILE A 23 2.40 25.73 -10.24
CA ILE A 23 2.29 24.74 -9.15
C ILE A 23 0.91 24.84 -8.49
N ALA A 24 0.39 26.06 -8.28
CA ALA A 24 -0.93 26.27 -7.69
C ALA A 24 -2.09 25.82 -8.61
N THR A 25 -1.94 25.91 -9.94
CA THR A 25 -2.96 25.46 -10.89
C THR A 25 -2.94 23.96 -11.18
N ASN A 26 -1.86 23.24 -10.85
CA ASN A 26 -1.78 21.77 -11.00
C ASN A 26 -2.20 20.98 -9.75
N TRP A 27 -2.46 21.65 -8.62
CA TRP A 27 -3.14 21.05 -7.49
C TRP A 27 -4.64 20.96 -7.80
N SER A 28 -5.00 20.01 -8.66
CA SER A 28 -6.40 19.63 -8.87
C SER A 28 -6.89 18.88 -7.64
N GLU A 29 -7.53 19.61 -6.71
CA GLU A 29 -8.30 19.05 -5.59
C GLU A 29 -9.64 18.41 -6.02
N ASN A 30 -9.70 17.77 -7.19
CA ASN A 30 -10.92 17.09 -7.63
C ASN A 30 -10.86 15.60 -7.34
N GLY A 31 -10.64 15.27 -6.06
CA GLY A 31 -10.90 13.94 -5.53
C GLY A 31 -12.40 13.75 -5.32
N SER A 32 -13.13 13.38 -6.38
CA SER A 32 -14.46 12.78 -6.20
C SER A 32 -14.27 11.49 -5.40
N HIS A 33 -14.44 11.57 -4.09
CA HIS A 33 -14.54 10.40 -3.22
C HIS A 33 -15.85 9.70 -3.56
N LYS A 34 -15.84 8.84 -4.59
CA LYS A 34 -16.94 7.92 -4.85
C LYS A 34 -17.15 7.10 -3.57
N SER A 35 -18.27 7.33 -2.90
CA SER A 35 -18.72 6.47 -1.80
C SER A 35 -18.94 5.08 -2.38
N PHE A 36 -18.10 4.15 -1.98
CA PHE A 36 -18.21 2.76 -2.39
C PHE A 36 -19.11 2.04 -1.38
N ASN A 37 -20.29 1.63 -1.81
CA ASN A 37 -21.22 0.87 -0.99
C ASN A 37 -21.05 -0.62 -1.34
N ILE A 38 -20.57 -1.42 -0.38
CA ILE A 38 -20.48 -2.86 -0.52
C ILE A 38 -21.73 -3.46 0.11
N SER A 39 -22.58 -4.06 -0.70
CA SER A 39 -23.75 -4.78 -0.22
C SER A 39 -23.33 -5.95 0.68
N THR A 40 -23.82 -5.94 1.92
CA THR A 40 -23.53 -6.97 2.93
C THR A 40 -23.99 -8.38 2.52
N THR A 41 -24.96 -8.48 1.61
CA THR A 41 -25.48 -9.73 1.03
C THR A 41 -24.45 -10.50 0.20
N VAL A 42 -23.37 -9.85 -0.25
CA VAL A 42 -22.36 -10.48 -1.11
C VAL A 42 -21.33 -11.28 -0.32
N TYR A 43 -21.21 -11.06 0.99
CA TYR A 43 -20.22 -11.75 1.81
C TYR A 43 -20.65 -13.18 2.15
N PRO A 44 -19.72 -14.17 2.11
CA PRO A 44 -20.02 -15.53 2.52
C PRO A 44 -20.36 -15.55 4.00
N THR A 45 -21.40 -16.30 4.36
CA THR A 45 -21.80 -16.46 5.76
C THR A 45 -20.81 -17.40 6.45
N ALA A 46 -20.07 -16.89 7.43
CA ALA A 46 -19.17 -17.70 8.25
C ALA A 46 -19.98 -18.58 9.21
N ARG A 47 -19.62 -19.88 9.29
CA ARG A 47 -20.16 -20.75 10.35
C ARG A 47 -19.77 -20.20 11.71
N ARG A 48 -20.72 -20.22 12.64
CA ARG A 48 -20.52 -19.89 14.04
C ARG A 48 -20.68 -21.14 14.87
N ASP A 49 -19.73 -21.37 15.77
CA ASP A 49 -19.77 -22.46 16.73
C ASP A 49 -19.97 -21.90 18.13
N ASP A 50 -21.22 -21.66 18.50
CA ASP A 50 -21.54 -21.06 19.80
C ASP A 50 -21.29 -22.03 20.98
N SER A 51 -20.75 -23.25 20.74
CA SER A 51 -20.39 -24.20 21.80
C SER A 51 -19.00 -23.95 22.39
N ILE A 52 -18.17 -23.14 21.75
CA ILE A 52 -16.77 -22.93 22.11
C ILE A 52 -16.65 -21.72 23.04
N TYR A 53 -16.12 -21.97 24.24
CA TYR A 53 -15.85 -20.95 25.25
C TYR A 53 -14.51 -21.23 25.93
N ASP A 54 -13.78 -20.16 26.20
CA ASP A 54 -12.61 -20.20 27.08
C ASP A 54 -12.98 -19.59 28.44
N ASP A 55 -12.39 -20.12 29.51
CA ASP A 55 -12.52 -19.57 30.87
C ASP A 55 -11.24 -18.81 31.24
N TYR A 56 -11.37 -17.50 31.37
CA TYR A 56 -10.31 -16.62 31.84
C TYR A 56 -10.65 -16.11 33.24
N TYR A 57 -10.02 -16.67 34.27
CA TYR A 57 -10.20 -16.26 35.66
C TYR A 57 -11.67 -16.25 36.14
N GLY A 58 -12.47 -17.22 35.69
CA GLY A 58 -13.89 -17.32 35.99
C GLY A 58 -14.81 -16.59 35.01
N LEU A 59 -14.25 -15.87 34.02
CA LEU A 59 -15.01 -15.22 32.94
C LEU A 59 -15.04 -16.12 31.70
N LYS A 60 -16.24 -16.55 31.31
CA LYS A 60 -16.47 -17.29 30.06
C LYS A 60 -16.48 -16.33 28.87
N VAL A 61 -15.56 -16.53 27.93
CA VAL A 61 -15.48 -15.77 26.68
C VAL A 61 -15.80 -16.72 25.52
N ALA A 62 -16.84 -16.40 24.75
CA ALA A 62 -17.22 -17.19 23.58
C ALA A 62 -16.25 -16.94 22.43
N ASP A 63 -15.81 -18.01 21.75
CA ASP A 63 -15.04 -17.91 20.51
C ASP A 63 -15.69 -18.72 19.37
N PRO A 64 -16.73 -18.16 18.73
CA PRO A 64 -17.51 -18.86 17.70
C PRO A 64 -16.74 -19.15 16.40
N TYR A 65 -15.56 -18.57 16.23
CA TYR A 65 -14.76 -18.66 15.00
C TYR A 65 -13.43 -19.39 15.19
N ARG A 66 -13.27 -20.14 16.29
CA ARG A 66 -12.11 -20.98 16.58
C ARG A 66 -11.68 -21.88 15.42
N TRP A 67 -12.63 -22.35 14.60
CA TRP A 67 -12.34 -23.18 13.43
C TRP A 67 -11.47 -22.47 12.36
N MET A 68 -11.46 -21.12 12.34
CA MET A 68 -10.62 -20.34 11.44
C MET A 68 -9.14 -20.33 11.84
N GLU A 69 -8.80 -20.78 13.05
CA GLU A 69 -7.41 -20.84 13.53
C GLU A 69 -6.58 -21.93 12.83
N ASP A 70 -7.22 -22.96 12.29
CA ASP A 70 -6.53 -23.99 11.49
C ASP A 70 -6.48 -23.58 10.00
N PRO A 71 -5.31 -23.17 9.47
CA PRO A 71 -5.17 -22.81 8.06
C PRO A 71 -5.25 -24.03 7.13
N ASN A 72 -5.05 -25.24 7.66
CA ASN A 72 -5.08 -26.48 6.89
C ASN A 72 -6.47 -27.14 6.88
N ALA A 73 -7.44 -26.60 7.62
CA ALA A 73 -8.81 -27.07 7.54
C ALA A 73 -9.41 -26.76 6.16
N PRO A 74 -10.16 -27.71 5.55
CA PRO A 74 -10.80 -27.49 4.26
C PRO A 74 -11.87 -26.38 4.32
N GLU A 75 -12.55 -26.23 5.46
CA GLU A 75 -13.54 -25.18 5.71
C GLU A 75 -12.89 -23.78 5.64
N THR A 76 -11.77 -23.58 6.35
CA THR A 76 -11.00 -22.32 6.37
C THR A 76 -10.48 -21.95 4.99
N ARG A 77 -9.88 -22.88 4.26
CA ARG A 77 -9.43 -22.62 2.88
C ARG A 77 -10.57 -22.22 1.96
N ARG A 78 -11.71 -22.90 2.06
CA ARG A 78 -12.90 -22.56 1.26
C ARG A 78 -13.38 -21.15 1.56
N PHE A 79 -13.52 -20.82 2.84
CA PHE A 79 -13.98 -19.51 3.27
C PHE A 79 -13.05 -18.38 2.82
N VAL A 80 -11.72 -18.57 2.93
CA VAL A 80 -10.72 -17.61 2.44
C VAL A 80 -10.82 -17.43 0.92
N ASN A 81 -11.03 -18.51 0.16
CA ASN A 81 -11.18 -18.44 -1.29
C ASN A 81 -12.45 -17.66 -1.70
N GLU A 82 -13.57 -17.87 -1.00
CA GLU A 82 -14.81 -17.13 -1.22
C GLU A 82 -14.62 -15.62 -0.95
N LEU A 83 -13.90 -15.26 0.13
CA LEU A 83 -13.57 -13.86 0.42
C LEU A 83 -12.61 -13.23 -0.60
N ASN A 84 -11.60 -13.98 -1.05
CA ASN A 84 -10.65 -13.55 -2.06
C ASN A 84 -11.34 -13.33 -3.43
N ALA A 85 -12.36 -14.13 -3.75
CA ALA A 85 -13.15 -13.99 -4.97
C ALA A 85 -13.93 -12.66 -5.00
N ILE A 86 -14.32 -12.11 -3.83
CA ILE A 86 -14.98 -10.81 -3.72
C ILE A 86 -13.94 -9.68 -3.76
N SER A 87 -12.86 -9.85 -3.00
CA SER A 87 -11.84 -8.80 -2.80
C SER A 87 -10.96 -8.58 -4.03
N GLY A 88 -10.63 -9.65 -4.78
CA GLY A 88 -9.79 -9.58 -5.97
C GLY A 88 -10.32 -8.62 -7.05
N PRO A 89 -11.57 -8.79 -7.52
CA PRO A 89 -12.21 -7.88 -8.47
C PRO A 89 -12.33 -6.46 -7.93
N PHE A 90 -12.64 -6.29 -6.65
CA PHE A 90 -12.73 -4.97 -6.02
C PHE A 90 -11.41 -4.18 -6.15
N PHE A 91 -10.28 -4.80 -5.78
CA PHE A 91 -8.98 -4.15 -5.94
C PHE A 91 -8.53 -4.06 -7.39
N ALA A 92 -8.98 -4.94 -8.29
CA ALA A 92 -8.66 -4.88 -9.72
C ALA A 92 -9.40 -3.74 -10.42
N ALA A 93 -10.62 -3.42 -9.98
CA ALA A 93 -11.42 -2.33 -10.52
C ALA A 93 -10.84 -0.94 -10.22
N ALA A 94 -9.98 -0.80 -9.20
CA ALA A 94 -9.37 0.46 -8.80
C ALA A 94 -8.30 0.94 -9.81
N PRO A 95 -8.53 2.01 -10.60
CA PRO A 95 -7.57 2.48 -11.61
C PRO A 95 -6.26 2.98 -11.00
N ALA A 96 -6.33 3.52 -9.78
CA ALA A 96 -5.19 4.00 -9.02
C ALA A 96 -4.16 2.89 -8.73
N ARG A 97 -4.61 1.63 -8.55
CA ARG A 97 -3.72 0.52 -8.21
C ARG A 97 -2.64 0.30 -9.26
N ARG A 98 -2.98 0.42 -10.55
CA ARG A 98 -2.01 0.30 -11.66
C ARG A 98 -0.99 1.42 -11.64
N ARG A 99 -1.43 2.67 -11.42
CA ARG A 99 -0.55 3.85 -11.36
C ARG A 99 0.42 3.75 -10.19
N ILE A 100 -0.09 3.41 -9.01
CA ILE A 100 0.72 3.23 -7.79
C ILE A 100 1.73 2.10 -7.99
N ARG A 101 1.30 0.94 -8.50
CA ARG A 101 2.20 -0.19 -8.75
C ARG A 101 3.33 0.17 -9.73
N ALA A 102 3.02 0.88 -10.81
CA ALA A 102 4.03 1.33 -11.77
C ALA A 102 5.03 2.28 -11.11
N LYS A 103 4.56 3.25 -10.33
CA LYS A 103 5.46 4.21 -9.66
C LYS A 103 6.31 3.54 -8.58
N LEU A 104 5.75 2.61 -7.81
CA LEU A 104 6.50 1.83 -6.84
C LEU A 104 7.57 0.97 -7.52
N ASN A 105 7.25 0.32 -8.64
CA ASN A 105 8.25 -0.45 -9.38
C ASN A 105 9.42 0.44 -9.84
N GLU A 106 9.14 1.60 -10.42
CA GLU A 106 10.16 2.57 -10.83
C GLU A 106 11.04 3.01 -9.65
N LEU A 107 10.43 3.33 -8.51
CA LEU A 107 11.15 3.81 -7.33
C LEU A 107 11.95 2.73 -6.62
N PHE A 108 11.53 1.47 -6.71
CA PHE A 108 12.19 0.36 -6.02
C PHE A 108 13.24 -0.35 -6.87
N ASP A 109 13.26 -0.12 -8.19
CA ASP A 109 14.20 -0.72 -9.13
C ASP A 109 15.55 0.02 -9.15
N TYR A 110 16.30 -0.13 -8.07
CA TYR A 110 17.66 0.35 -7.95
C TYR A 110 18.51 -0.61 -7.12
N GLU A 111 19.81 -0.59 -7.37
CA GLU A 111 20.77 -1.45 -6.69
C GLU A 111 20.91 -1.09 -5.21
N LYS A 112 20.83 -2.11 -4.35
CA LYS A 112 20.91 -1.98 -2.90
C LYS A 112 22.05 -2.84 -2.37
N PHE A 113 22.89 -2.23 -1.54
CA PHE A 113 23.99 -2.88 -0.84
C PHE A 113 23.77 -2.73 0.67
N SER A 114 23.95 -3.80 1.43
CA SER A 114 24.02 -3.69 2.89
C SER A 114 25.37 -3.13 3.33
N CYS A 115 25.45 -2.67 4.58
CA CYS A 115 26.73 -2.36 5.19
C CYS A 115 27.60 -3.64 5.22
N PRO A 116 28.85 -3.61 4.73
CA PRO A 116 29.71 -4.79 4.73
C PRO A 116 30.17 -5.13 6.15
N ALA A 117 30.11 -6.41 6.50
CA ALA A 117 30.55 -6.94 7.79
C ALA A 117 31.77 -7.85 7.62
N LYS A 118 32.82 -7.63 8.42
CA LYS A 118 34.04 -8.44 8.39
C LYS A 118 33.89 -9.67 9.30
N HIS A 119 34.13 -10.85 8.73
CA HIS A 119 34.23 -12.10 9.48
C HIS A 119 35.53 -12.81 9.11
N GLY A 120 36.48 -12.87 10.06
CA GLY A 120 37.81 -13.39 9.84
C GLY A 120 38.57 -12.62 8.74
N LYS A 121 38.88 -13.30 7.64
CA LYS A 121 39.60 -12.73 6.49
C LYS A 121 38.69 -12.17 5.38
N PHE A 122 37.38 -12.35 5.48
CA PHE A 122 36.43 -12.00 4.42
C PHE A 122 35.45 -10.91 4.84
N TYR A 123 34.91 -10.20 3.85
CA TYR A 123 33.82 -9.24 4.01
C TYR A 123 32.56 -9.80 3.38
N TYR A 124 31.45 -9.70 4.09
CA TYR A 124 30.15 -10.18 3.66
C TYR A 124 29.19 -9.00 3.55
N TYR A 125 28.39 -8.97 2.50
CA TYR A 125 27.32 -8.00 2.30
C TYR A 125 26.19 -8.64 1.49
N SER A 126 24.98 -8.13 1.68
CA SER A 126 23.82 -8.48 0.87
C SER A 126 23.72 -7.51 -0.30
N TYR A 127 23.42 -8.04 -1.48
CA TYR A 127 23.21 -7.27 -2.70
C TYR A 127 21.86 -7.64 -3.31
N ASN A 128 21.12 -6.62 -3.74
CA ASN A 128 19.91 -6.78 -4.54
C ASN A 128 19.99 -5.81 -5.72
N LYS A 129 19.82 -6.32 -6.95
CA LYS A 129 19.85 -5.51 -8.17
C LYS A 129 18.65 -4.55 -8.31
N GLY A 130 17.66 -4.64 -7.42
CA GLY A 130 16.45 -3.83 -7.40
C GLY A 130 15.22 -4.69 -7.15
N SER A 131 14.65 -5.22 -8.24
CA SER A 131 13.48 -6.10 -8.22
C SER A 131 13.82 -7.60 -8.09
N GLN A 132 14.96 -7.96 -7.49
CA GLN A 132 15.30 -9.37 -7.31
C GLN A 132 14.45 -9.97 -6.18
N ASN A 133 13.65 -10.98 -6.53
CA ASN A 133 12.93 -11.77 -5.54
C ASN A 133 13.93 -12.53 -4.65
N GLN A 134 13.79 -12.40 -3.34
CA GLN A 134 14.55 -13.16 -2.36
C GLN A 134 13.65 -14.30 -1.91
N LYS A 135 14.13 -15.54 -2.01
CA LYS A 135 13.42 -16.74 -1.54
C LYS A 135 13.98 -17.17 -0.19
#